data_AF-A0A7J7P0I1-F1
#
_entry.id   AF-A0A7J7P0I1-F1
#
_cell.length_a   1.000
_cell.length_b   1.000
_cell.length_c   1.000
_cell.angle_alpha   90.00
_cell.angle_beta   90.00
_cell.angle_gamma   90.00
#
_symmetry.space_group_name_H-M   'P 1'
#
loop_
_entity.id
_entity.type
_entity.pdbx_description
1 polymer ?
#
loop_
_entity_poly.entity_id
_entity_poly.type
_entity_poly.pdbx_seq_one_letter_code
_entity_poly.pdbx_strand_id
1 'polypeptide(L)'
;PELVIIGDSSGLKALLHIIEVGVDLTAMTYAIRTIFNLYMINKNILKAIEDGAVKVIMKKVSDGACIYELWAILRILSMYADAVKQINVLMEFEFYLLNDSKKLMEIYEEEKKYMSLSRVVHNGTTVARKAVNSILAQIYKAK
;
A
#
# COMPACT_ATOMS: atom_id res chain seq x y z
N PRO A 1 -20.53 27.23 -5.22
CA PRO A 1 -21.67 26.37 -5.62
C PRO A 1 -21.24 25.18 -6.48
N GLU A 2 -20.47 25.41 -7.56
CA GLU A 2 -20.03 24.36 -8.50
C GLU A 2 -19.15 23.28 -7.84
N LEU A 3 -18.18 23.68 -6.99
CA LEU A 3 -17.32 22.73 -6.26
C LEU A 3 -18.07 21.88 -5.22
N VAL A 4 -19.27 22.31 -4.79
CA VAL A 4 -20.13 21.52 -3.90
C VAL A 4 -20.89 20.44 -4.70
N ILE A 5 -21.24 20.73 -5.96
CA ILE A 5 -21.93 19.79 -6.86
C ILE A 5 -20.93 18.76 -7.42
N ILE A 6 -19.72 19.18 -7.80
CA ILE A 6 -18.66 18.27 -8.26
C ILE A 6 -18.11 17.43 -7.09
N GLY A 7 -18.10 18.01 -5.89
CA GLY A 7 -17.72 17.33 -4.65
C GLY A 7 -18.76 16.35 -4.12
N ASP A 8 -19.91 16.21 -4.79
CA ASP A 8 -20.83 15.13 -4.48
C ASP A 8 -20.12 13.78 -4.67
N SER A 9 -20.52 12.77 -3.89
CA SER A 9 -19.71 11.53 -3.73
C SER A 9 -19.43 10.81 -5.05
N SER A 10 -20.26 11.00 -6.08
CA SER A 10 -20.08 10.45 -7.42
C SER A 10 -18.86 11.04 -8.16
N GLY A 11 -18.65 12.36 -8.07
CA GLY A 11 -17.51 13.03 -8.71
C GLY A 11 -16.18 12.71 -8.04
N LEU A 12 -16.15 12.71 -6.70
CA LEU A 12 -14.96 12.35 -5.93
C LEU A 12 -14.55 10.89 -6.15
N LYS A 13 -15.51 9.95 -6.20
CA LYS A 13 -15.23 8.54 -6.50
C LYS A 13 -14.62 8.35 -7.88
N ALA A 14 -15.14 9.05 -8.89
CA ALA A 14 -14.59 8.99 -10.24
C ALA A 14 -13.13 9.46 -10.28
N LEU A 15 -12.81 10.56 -9.58
CA LEU A 15 -11.45 11.09 -9.50
C LEU A 15 -10.51 10.13 -8.74
N LEU A 16 -10.96 9.54 -7.63
CA LEU A 16 -10.19 8.53 -6.89
C LEU A 16 -9.93 7.30 -7.75
N HIS A 17 -10.91 6.86 -8.55
CA HIS A 17 -10.75 5.72 -9.44
C HIS A 17 -9.72 5.98 -10.55
N ILE A 18 -9.65 7.20 -11.09
CA ILE A 18 -8.60 7.59 -12.05
C ILE A 18 -7.21 7.45 -11.42
N ILE A 19 -7.05 7.85 -10.16
CA ILE A 19 -5.79 7.70 -9.41
C ILE A 19 -5.48 6.22 -9.15
N GLU A 20 -6.47 5.43 -8.77
CA GLU A 20 -6.32 4.01 -8.46
C GLU A 20 -5.87 3.20 -9.69
N VAL A 21 -6.56 3.36 -10.82
CA VAL A 21 -6.26 2.64 -12.07
C VAL A 21 -4.96 3.15 -12.70
N GLY A 22 -4.77 4.46 -12.68
CA GLY A 22 -3.50 5.16 -12.90
C GLY A 22 -2.61 4.65 -14.04
N VAL A 23 -3.10 4.75 -15.28
CA VAL A 23 -2.37 4.40 -16.51
C VAL A 23 -1.63 5.59 -17.13
N ASP A 24 -2.22 6.80 -17.07
CA ASP A 24 -1.64 8.03 -17.62
C ASP A 24 -1.30 9.02 -16.49
N LEU A 25 -0.02 9.40 -16.41
CA LEU A 25 0.48 10.38 -15.45
C LEU A 25 -0.23 11.73 -15.57
N THR A 26 -0.56 12.15 -16.80
CA THR A 26 -1.20 13.45 -17.05
C THR A 26 -2.61 13.50 -16.44
N ALA A 27 -3.43 12.50 -16.77
CA ALA A 27 -4.77 12.36 -16.21
C ALA A 27 -4.76 12.26 -14.67
N MET A 28 -3.80 11.51 -14.11
CA MET A 28 -3.64 11.43 -12.65
C MET A 28 -3.32 12.79 -12.04
N THR A 29 -2.37 13.55 -12.59
CA THR A 29 -2.03 14.88 -12.07
C THR A 29 -3.23 15.82 -12.09
N TYR A 30 -4.04 15.82 -13.15
CA TYR A 30 -5.26 16.62 -13.20
C TYR A 30 -6.32 16.17 -12.18
N ALA A 31 -6.49 14.86 -12.00
CA ALA A 31 -7.39 14.32 -10.99
C ALA A 31 -6.95 14.73 -9.58
N ILE A 32 -5.66 14.59 -9.26
CA ILE A 32 -5.07 14.94 -7.96
C ILE A 32 -5.25 16.42 -7.66
N ARG A 33 -4.98 17.32 -8.62
CA ARG A 33 -5.19 18.76 -8.46
C ARG A 33 -6.66 19.11 -8.24
N THR A 34 -7.57 18.43 -8.95
CA THR A 34 -9.01 18.61 -8.76
C THR A 34 -9.44 18.17 -7.36
N ILE A 35 -8.99 16.99 -6.90
CA ILE A 35 -9.25 16.50 -5.54
C ILE A 35 -8.72 17.48 -4.48
N PHE A 36 -7.51 17.98 -4.65
CA PHE A 36 -6.91 18.95 -3.72
C PHE A 36 -7.83 20.17 -3.54
N ASN A 37 -8.37 20.71 -4.63
CA ASN A 37 -9.30 21.83 -4.58
C ASN A 37 -10.64 21.45 -3.92
N LEU A 38 -11.17 20.26 -4.20
CA LEU A 38 -12.43 19.78 -3.61
C LEU A 38 -12.31 19.50 -2.11
N TYR A 39 -11.13 19.09 -1.65
CA TYR A 39 -10.82 18.86 -0.24
C TYR A 39 -10.61 20.15 0.55
N MET A 40 -10.65 21.33 -0.08
CA MET A 40 -10.76 22.58 0.68
C MET A 40 -12.12 22.74 1.39
N ILE A 41 -13.10 21.87 1.10
CA ILE A 41 -14.43 21.87 1.71
C ILE A 41 -14.55 20.69 2.67
N ASN A 42 -14.66 20.95 3.98
CA ASN A 42 -14.66 19.92 5.04
C ASN A 42 -15.68 18.78 4.85
N LYS A 43 -16.89 19.09 4.35
CA LYS A 43 -17.94 18.08 4.10
C LYS A 43 -17.48 17.02 3.08
N ASN A 44 -16.74 17.43 2.06
CA ASN A 44 -16.25 16.56 1.00
C ASN A 44 -15.18 15.60 1.55
N ILE A 45 -14.37 16.06 2.52
CA ILE A 45 -13.30 15.26 3.12
C ILE A 45 -13.87 14.11 3.94
N LEU A 46 -14.82 14.40 4.84
CA LEU A 46 -15.45 13.37 5.66
C LEU A 46 -16.05 12.26 4.78
N LYS A 47 -16.74 12.66 3.70
CA LYS A 47 -17.32 11.70 2.78
C LYS A 47 -16.27 10.88 2.02
N ALA A 48 -15.19 11.53 1.58
CA ALA A 48 -14.11 10.84 0.90
C ALA A 48 -13.37 9.84 1.79
N ILE A 49 -13.23 10.13 3.10
CA ILE A 49 -12.66 9.20 4.07
C ILE A 49 -13.55 7.96 4.22
N GLU A 50 -14.87 8.14 4.35
CA GLU A 50 -15.83 7.03 4.37
C GLU A 50 -15.77 6.19 3.09
N ASP A 51 -15.61 6.86 1.95
CA ASP A 51 -15.57 6.22 0.63
C ASP A 51 -14.21 5.58 0.30
N GLY A 52 -13.24 5.59 1.24
CA GLY A 52 -11.98 4.84 1.13
C GLY A 52 -10.82 5.61 0.49
N ALA A 53 -10.87 6.93 0.42
CA ALA A 53 -9.81 7.76 -0.18
C ALA A 53 -8.43 7.49 0.40
N VAL A 54 -8.33 7.30 1.73
CA VAL A 54 -7.06 7.02 2.41
C VAL A 54 -6.38 5.79 1.83
N LYS A 55 -7.13 4.70 1.64
CA LYS A 55 -6.61 3.44 1.10
C LYS A 55 -6.09 3.62 -0.33
N VAL A 56 -6.86 4.29 -1.18
CA VAL A 56 -6.47 4.55 -2.59
C VAL A 56 -5.18 5.36 -2.66
N ILE A 57 -5.11 6.44 -1.89
CA ILE A 57 -3.95 7.34 -1.89
C ILE A 57 -2.71 6.65 -1.33
N MET A 58 -2.83 5.96 -0.18
CA MET A 58 -1.72 5.22 0.42
C MET A 58 -1.16 4.17 -0.54
N LYS A 59 -2.03 3.35 -1.14
CA LYS A 59 -1.61 2.35 -2.13
C LYS A 59 -0.84 3.00 -3.28
N LYS A 60 -1.33 4.12 -3.81
CA LYS A 60 -0.68 4.78 -4.94
C LYS A 60 0.65 5.44 -4.58
N VAL A 61 0.80 5.91 -3.34
CA VAL A 61 2.08 6.35 -2.80
C VAL A 61 3.07 5.18 -2.73
N SER A 62 2.63 4.01 -2.26
CA SER A 62 3.44 2.79 -2.21
C SER A 62 3.85 2.29 -3.60
N ASP A 63 3.01 2.52 -4.63
CA ASP A 63 3.36 2.28 -6.04
C ASP A 63 4.44 3.23 -6.58
N GLY A 64 4.78 4.31 -5.85
CA GLY A 64 5.83 5.26 -6.20
C GLY A 64 5.46 6.33 -7.24
N ALA A 65 4.16 6.51 -7.55
CA ALA A 65 3.69 7.48 -8.53
C ALA A 65 3.11 8.74 -7.87
N CYS A 66 3.33 9.92 -8.46
CA CYS A 66 2.78 11.22 -7.98
C CYS A 66 2.99 11.47 -6.47
N ILE A 67 4.14 11.03 -5.93
CA ILE A 67 4.41 10.96 -4.48
C ILE A 67 4.17 12.32 -3.82
N TYR A 68 4.74 13.39 -4.35
CA TYR A 68 4.66 14.72 -3.73
C TYR A 68 3.23 15.24 -3.62
N GLU A 69 2.43 15.09 -4.69
CA GLU A 69 1.06 15.57 -4.73
C GLU A 69 0.13 14.71 -3.88
N LEU A 70 0.33 13.38 -3.88
CA LEU A 70 -0.44 12.48 -3.02
C LEU A 70 -0.11 12.70 -1.54
N TRP A 71 1.14 13.01 -1.20
CA TRP A 71 1.52 13.41 0.16
C TRP A 71 0.85 14.72 0.59
N ALA A 72 0.68 15.67 -0.32
CA ALA A 72 -0.07 16.88 -0.03
C ALA A 72 -1.54 16.58 0.32
N ILE A 73 -2.18 15.62 -0.38
CA ILE A 73 -3.53 15.16 -0.03
C ILE A 73 -3.54 14.44 1.31
N LEU A 74 -2.59 13.52 1.57
CA LEU A 74 -2.48 12.84 2.87
C LEU A 74 -2.33 13.82 4.02
N ARG A 75 -1.61 14.93 3.83
CA ARG A 75 -1.48 15.99 4.83
C ARG A 75 -2.83 16.60 5.21
N ILE A 76 -3.69 16.86 4.23
CA ILE A 76 -5.04 17.37 4.45
C ILE A 76 -5.89 16.32 5.18
N LEU A 77 -5.87 15.07 4.71
CA LEU A 77 -6.62 13.97 5.33
C LEU A 77 -6.18 13.73 6.78
N SER A 78 -4.88 13.87 7.07
CA SER A 78 -4.31 13.67 8.41
C SER A 78 -4.79 14.70 9.45
N MET A 79 -5.52 15.73 9.04
CA MET A 79 -6.22 16.63 9.97
C MET A 79 -7.46 15.98 10.60
N TYR A 80 -7.87 14.79 10.13
CA TYR A 80 -9.06 14.07 10.57
C TYR A 80 -8.68 12.78 11.29
N ALA A 81 -9.16 12.61 12.53
CA ALA A 81 -8.78 11.48 13.38
C ALA A 81 -9.06 10.11 12.74
N ASP A 82 -10.17 9.96 12.02
CA ASP A 82 -10.50 8.69 11.38
C ASP A 82 -9.58 8.36 10.19
N ALA A 83 -9.13 9.38 9.46
CA ALA A 83 -8.11 9.18 8.44
C ALA A 83 -6.77 8.79 9.06
N VAL A 84 -6.36 9.43 10.16
CA VAL A 84 -5.12 9.07 10.89
C VAL A 84 -5.15 7.63 11.37
N LYS A 85 -6.28 7.16 11.92
CA LYS A 85 -6.46 5.75 12.30
C LYS A 85 -6.27 4.81 11.11
N GLN A 86 -6.90 5.12 9.97
CA GLN A 86 -6.77 4.31 8.76
C GLN A 86 -5.33 4.29 8.24
N ILE A 87 -4.64 5.43 8.23
CA ILE A 87 -3.22 5.54 7.82
C ILE A 87 -2.35 4.67 8.73
N ASN A 88 -2.52 4.76 10.05
CA ASN A 88 -1.72 3.99 11.00
C ASN A 88 -1.88 2.47 10.81
N VAL A 89 -3.11 2.00 10.62
CA VAL A 89 -3.38 0.57 10.37
C VAL A 89 -2.70 0.11 9.07
N LEU A 90 -2.76 0.91 8.01
CA LEU A 90 -2.13 0.58 6.73
C LEU A 90 -0.60 0.57 6.84
N MET A 91 -0.01 1.56 7.51
CA MET A 91 1.45 1.63 7.71
C MET A 91 1.96 0.50 8.60
N GLU A 92 1.23 0.12 9.65
CA GLU A 92 1.61 -1.00 10.51
C GLU A 92 1.61 -2.32 9.73
N PHE A 93 0.60 -2.52 8.87
CA PHE A 93 0.53 -3.68 7.98
C PHE A 93 1.69 -3.71 6.98
N GLU A 94 1.97 -2.60 6.29
CA GLU A 94 3.10 -2.51 5.36
C GLU A 94 4.44 -2.72 6.07
N PHE A 95 4.63 -2.15 7.27
CA PHE A 95 5.82 -2.33 8.08
C PHE A 95 6.03 -3.80 8.49
N TYR A 96 4.95 -4.48 8.90
CA TYR A 96 5.00 -5.91 9.22
C TYR A 96 5.44 -6.74 8.01
N LEU A 97 4.83 -6.51 6.83
CA LEU A 97 5.17 -7.21 5.60
C LEU A 97 6.62 -6.96 5.16
N LEU A 98 7.09 -5.71 5.25
CA LEU A 98 8.48 -5.36 4.91
C LEU A 98 9.48 -6.06 5.84
N ASN A 99 9.19 -6.13 7.14
CA ASN A 99 10.05 -6.83 8.10
C ASN A 99 10.07 -8.35 7.85
N ASP A 100 8.94 -8.95 7.52
CA ASP A 100 8.87 -10.38 7.21
C ASP A 100 9.65 -10.71 5.92
N SER A 101 9.46 -9.90 4.87
CA SER A 101 10.23 -9.99 3.63
C SER A 101 11.74 -9.85 3.85
N LYS A 102 12.17 -8.88 4.67
CA LYS A 102 13.58 -8.70 5.03
C LYS A 102 14.16 -9.95 5.72
N LYS A 103 13.44 -10.53 6.68
CA LYS A 103 13.88 -11.76 7.36
C LYS A 103 14.00 -12.93 6.39
N LEU A 104 13.06 -13.09 5.46
CA LEU A 104 13.13 -14.15 4.43
C LEU A 104 14.37 -13.99 3.54
N MET A 105 14.74 -12.75 3.19
CA MET A 105 15.96 -12.47 2.43
C MET A 105 17.24 -12.76 3.22
N GLU A 106 17.27 -12.44 4.52
CA GLU A 106 18.39 -12.81 5.41
C GLU A 106 18.57 -14.33 5.48
N ILE A 107 17.47 -15.08 5.64
CA ILE A 107 17.48 -16.55 5.63
C ILE A 107 17.94 -17.09 4.28
N TYR A 108 17.49 -16.49 3.16
CA TYR A 108 17.92 -16.89 1.83
C TYR A 108 19.43 -16.73 1.62
N GLU A 109 20.02 -15.59 2.01
CA GLU A 109 21.45 -15.37 1.87
C GLU A 109 22.27 -16.28 2.79
N GLU A 110 21.78 -16.57 4.00
CA GLU A 110 22.41 -17.54 4.90
C GLU A 110 22.37 -18.96 4.32
N GLU A 111 21.20 -19.38 3.82
CA GLU A 111 21.03 -20.70 3.22
C GLU A 111 21.87 -20.86 1.94
N LYS A 112 21.97 -19.82 1.12
CA LYS A 112 22.85 -19.81 -0.06
C LYS A 112 24.32 -19.96 0.32
N LYS A 113 24.74 -19.45 1.48
CA LYS A 113 26.12 -19.53 1.97
C LYS A 113 26.45 -20.87 2.60
N TYR A 114 25.56 -21.42 3.43
CA TYR A 114 25.87 -22.58 4.26
C TYR A 114 25.13 -23.88 3.87
N MET A 115 24.09 -23.78 3.04
CA MET A 115 23.25 -24.90 2.57
C MET A 115 22.70 -25.76 3.71
N SER A 116 22.40 -25.15 4.86
CA SER A 116 22.08 -25.87 6.10
C SER A 116 20.70 -26.55 6.00
N LEU A 117 19.69 -25.85 5.48
CA LEU A 117 18.36 -26.39 5.22
C LEU A 117 18.39 -27.44 4.11
N SER A 118 19.12 -27.18 3.03
CA SER A 118 19.31 -28.12 1.93
C SER A 118 19.92 -29.45 2.40
N ARG A 119 20.88 -29.41 3.33
CA ARG A 119 21.43 -30.63 3.96
C ARG A 119 20.40 -31.40 4.78
N VAL A 120 19.47 -30.72 5.46
CA VAL A 120 18.34 -31.36 6.17
C VAL A 120 17.37 -32.02 5.18
N VAL A 121 17.15 -31.42 4.01
CA VAL A 121 16.35 -32.05 2.94
C VAL A 121 16.97 -33.37 2.48
N HIS A 122 18.29 -33.44 2.35
CA HIS A 122 18.99 -34.64 1.85
C HIS A 122 19.10 -35.74 2.91
N ASN A 123 19.39 -35.36 4.16
CA ASN A 123 19.77 -36.32 5.21
C ASN A 123 18.71 -36.51 6.30
N GLY A 124 17.68 -35.66 6.36
CA GLY A 124 16.69 -35.65 7.43
C GLY A 124 15.61 -36.73 7.30
N THR A 125 14.74 -36.83 8.30
CA THR A 125 13.54 -37.68 8.28
C THR A 125 12.45 -37.08 7.39
N THR A 126 11.48 -37.89 6.95
CA THR A 126 10.40 -37.43 6.07
C THR A 126 9.66 -36.19 6.60
N VAL A 127 9.44 -36.11 7.91
CA VAL A 127 8.78 -34.97 8.57
C VAL A 127 9.66 -33.71 8.48
N ALA A 128 10.96 -33.84 8.80
CA ALA A 128 11.90 -32.73 8.72
C ALA A 128 12.05 -32.21 7.29
N ARG A 129 12.16 -33.11 6.30
CA ARG A 129 12.23 -32.73 4.88
C ARG A 129 11.00 -31.94 4.45
N LYS A 130 9.80 -32.38 4.83
CA LYS A 130 8.55 -31.71 4.46
C LYS A 130 8.47 -30.30 5.07
N ALA A 131 8.84 -30.15 6.34
CA ALA A 131 8.86 -28.84 7.01
C ALA A 131 9.88 -27.90 6.34
N VAL A 132 11.09 -28.37 6.08
CA VAL A 132 12.15 -27.55 5.47
C VAL A 132 11.84 -27.20 4.02
N ASN A 133 11.28 -28.12 3.22
CA ASN A 133 10.86 -27.82 1.85
C ASN A 133 9.80 -26.71 1.79
N SER A 134 8.91 -26.63 2.78
CA SER A 134 7.95 -25.53 2.89
C SER A 134 8.65 -24.19 3.14
N ILE A 135 9.69 -24.17 3.98
CA ILE A 135 10.49 -22.96 4.26
C ILE A 135 11.27 -22.54 3.01
N LEU A 136 11.94 -23.50 2.35
CA LEU A 136 12.68 -23.25 1.10
C LEU A 136 11.76 -22.68 0.00
N ALA A 137 10.55 -23.22 -0.14
CA ALA A 137 9.56 -22.70 -1.08
C ALA A 137 9.16 -21.24 -0.77
N GLN A 138 9.05 -20.88 0.52
CA GLN A 138 8.74 -19.52 0.94
C GLN A 138 9.89 -18.54 0.64
N ILE A 139 11.12 -18.87 1.01
CA ILE A 139 12.27 -17.98 0.79
C ILE A 139 12.62 -17.83 -0.70
N TYR A 140 12.49 -18.88 -1.52
CA TYR A 140 12.77 -18.79 -2.96
C TYR A 140 11.69 -18.03 -3.73
N LYS A 141 10.47 -17.98 -3.21
CA LYS A 141 9.38 -17.16 -3.77
C LYS A 141 9.52 -15.67 -3.41
N ALA A 142 10.25 -15.36 -2.33
CA ALA A 142 10.48 -13.99 -1.87
C ALA A 142 11.59 -13.24 -2.65
N LYS A 143 12.31 -13.94 -3.54
CA LYS A 143 13.30 -13.39 -4.48
C LYS A 143 12.63 -12.84 -5.73
#